data_AF-A0A0A9EIK7-F1
#
_entry.id   AF-A0A0A9EIK7-F1
#
_cell.length_a   1.000
_cell.length_b   1.000
_cell.length_c   1.000
_cell.angle_alpha   90.00
_cell.angle_beta   90.00
_cell.angle_gamma   90.00
#
_symmetry.space_group_name_H-M   'P 1'
#
loop_
_entity.id
_entity.type
_entity.pdbx_description
1 polymer ?
#
loop_
_entity_poly.entity_id
_entity_poly.type
_entity_poly.pdbx_seq_one_letter_code
_entity_poly.pdbx_strand_id
1 'polypeptide(L)'
;MLQSLLHCKVPNGAIDITSVLVFLNTSTDAPHFLMELIQGSPTSLAVILDLLPRKDLAPHPDYLQKYYENTQLDKQRGKIEELLQVRPYLSP
;
A
#
# COMPACT_ATOMS: atom_id res chain seq x y z
N MET A 1 -12.36 -0.25 9.97
CA MET A 1 -11.94 0.54 8.79
C MET A 1 -11.58 1.93 9.26
N LEU A 2 -10.44 2.45 8.82
CA LEU A 2 -9.98 3.81 9.08
C LEU A 2 -9.86 4.51 7.73
N GLN A 3 -10.40 5.72 7.66
CA GLN A 3 -10.24 6.63 6.54
C GLN A 3 -9.66 7.93 7.09
N SER A 4 -8.62 8.44 6.44
CA SER A 4 -7.94 9.65 6.88
C SER A 4 -7.64 10.55 5.69
N LEU A 5 -7.82 11.84 5.89
CA LEU A 5 -7.36 12.88 4.97
C LEU A 5 -6.57 13.90 5.80
N LEU A 6 -5.33 14.14 5.40
CA LEU A 6 -4.46 15.15 5.99
C LEU A 6 -4.09 16.17 4.92
N HIS A 7 -4.35 17.43 5.19
CA HIS A 7 -3.80 18.55 4.46
C HIS A 7 -2.91 19.36 5.42
N CYS A 8 -1.65 19.54 5.08
CA CYS A 8 -0.69 20.28 5.91
C CYS A 8 0.08 21.30 5.06
N LYS A 9 0.02 22.58 5.45
CA LYS A 9 0.85 23.63 4.83
C LYS A 9 2.26 23.57 5.41
N VAL A 10 3.25 23.55 4.53
CA VAL A 10 4.68 23.59 4.87
C VAL A 10 5.32 24.81 4.22
N PRO A 11 6.50 25.28 4.68
CA PRO A 11 7.11 26.51 4.16
C PRO A 11 7.24 26.58 2.63
N ASN A 12 7.40 25.43 1.96
CA ASN A 12 7.62 25.33 0.52
C ASN A 12 6.43 24.74 -0.26
N GLY A 13 5.24 24.62 0.35
CA GLY A 13 4.08 24.01 -0.33
C GLY A 13 3.05 23.41 0.63
N ALA A 14 2.46 22.30 0.22
CA ALA A 14 1.55 21.51 1.05
C ALA A 14 1.87 20.03 0.94
N ILE A 15 1.52 19.29 1.98
CA ILE A 15 1.52 17.84 2.02
C ILE A 15 0.07 17.39 2.13
N ASP A 16 -0.36 16.57 1.18
CA ASP A 16 -1.67 15.97 1.14
C ASP A 16 -1.53 14.45 1.27
N ILE A 17 -2.25 13.85 2.22
CA ILE A 17 -2.27 12.40 2.45
C ILE A 17 -3.72 11.94 2.48
N THR A 18 -4.06 10.96 1.64
CA THR A 18 -5.35 10.26 1.67
C THR A 18 -5.11 8.79 1.93
N SER A 19 -5.68 8.27 3.02
CA SER A 19 -5.44 6.89 3.48
C SER A 19 -6.74 6.13 3.71
N VAL A 20 -6.76 4.87 3.30
CA VAL A 20 -7.81 3.89 3.62
C VAL A 20 -7.15 2.63 4.16
N LEU A 21 -7.46 2.28 5.40
CA LEU A 21 -6.95 1.08 6.07
C LEU A 21 -8.12 0.20 6.55
N VAL A 22 -8.04 -1.09 6.26
CA VAL A 22 -9.00 -2.08 6.77
C VAL A 22 -8.26 -3.09 7.64
N PHE A 23 -8.39 -2.91 8.95
CA PHE A 23 -7.95 -3.89 9.93
C PHE A 23 -9.02 -4.97 10.11
N LEU A 24 -8.57 -6.22 10.08
CA LEU A 24 -9.38 -7.41 10.32
C LEU A 24 -9.14 -7.91 11.75
N ASN A 25 -10.16 -8.50 12.35
CA ASN A 25 -10.06 -9.05 13.71
C ASN A 25 -9.45 -10.47 13.71
N THR A 26 -9.39 -11.10 14.87
CA THR A 26 -8.77 -12.42 15.08
C THR A 26 -9.63 -13.60 14.60
N SER A 27 -10.85 -13.39 14.09
CA SER A 27 -11.70 -14.48 13.59
C SER A 27 -11.28 -14.99 12.20
N THR A 28 -10.30 -14.35 11.56
CA THR A 28 -9.73 -14.72 10.26
C THR A 28 -8.24 -14.47 10.30
N ASP A 29 -7.48 -15.19 9.48
CA ASP A 29 -6.05 -14.93 9.27
C ASP A 29 -5.78 -14.02 8.07
N ALA A 30 -6.79 -13.66 7.26
CA ALA A 30 -6.59 -12.89 6.04
C ALA A 30 -5.84 -11.55 6.24
N PRO A 31 -5.05 -11.07 5.26
CA PRO A 31 -4.31 -9.82 5.33
C PRO A 31 -5.17 -8.59 5.62
N HIS A 32 -4.57 -7.53 6.16
CA HIS A 32 -5.20 -6.21 6.19
C HIS A 32 -5.15 -5.56 4.80
N PHE A 33 -5.94 -4.51 4.59
CA PHE A 33 -5.86 -3.70 3.35
C PHE A 33 -5.30 -2.32 3.67
N LEU A 34 -4.38 -1.84 2.83
CA LEU A 34 -3.78 -0.51 2.88
C LEU A 34 -3.85 0.14 1.50
N MET A 35 -4.36 1.37 1.45
CA MET A 35 -4.19 2.26 0.33
C MET A 35 -3.85 3.66 0.86
N GLU A 36 -2.71 4.21 0.44
CA GLU A 36 -2.32 5.60 0.73
C GLU A 36 -1.85 6.32 -0.53
N LEU A 37 -2.28 7.56 -0.65
CA LEU A 37 -1.86 8.51 -1.66
C LEU A 37 -1.18 9.68 -0.94
N ILE A 38 0.11 9.86 -1.19
CA ILE A 38 0.94 10.85 -0.50
C ILE A 38 1.52 11.81 -1.55
N GLN A 39 1.06 13.06 -1.52
CA GLN A 39 1.55 14.12 -2.39
C GLN A 39 2.26 15.18 -1.56
N GLY A 40 3.59 15.16 -1.60
CA GLY A 40 4.44 16.18 -0.94
C GLY A 40 4.95 17.26 -1.89
N SER A 41 4.75 17.11 -3.20
CA SER A 41 5.13 18.10 -4.21
C SER A 41 4.16 18.09 -5.39
N PRO A 42 4.16 19.13 -6.25
CA PRO A 42 3.30 19.17 -7.43
C PRO A 42 3.66 18.13 -8.51
N THR A 43 4.84 17.52 -8.44
CA THR A 43 5.39 16.68 -9.52
C THR A 43 5.49 15.20 -9.14
N SER A 44 5.17 14.83 -7.90
CA SER A 44 5.29 13.45 -7.43
C SER A 44 4.14 13.06 -6.52
N LEU A 45 3.59 11.87 -6.78
CA LEU A 45 2.61 11.20 -5.95
C LEU A 45 3.17 9.83 -5.59
N ALA A 46 3.39 9.57 -4.30
CA ALA A 46 3.68 8.23 -3.83
C ALA A 46 2.37 7.48 -3.60
N VAL A 47 2.30 6.26 -4.11
CA VAL A 47 1.15 5.37 -3.98
C VAL A 47 1.62 4.14 -3.20
N ILE A 48 1.00 3.90 -2.05
CA ILE A 48 1.20 2.69 -1.25
C ILE A 48 -0.10 1.89 -1.37
N LEU A 49 -0.03 0.70 -1.94
CA LEU A 49 -1.19 -0.17 -2.13
C LEU A 49 -0.77 -1.60 -1.80
N ASP A 50 -1.31 -2.15 -0.72
CA ASP A 50 -0.90 -3.47 -0.25
C ASP A 50 -2.00 -4.23 0.50
N LEU A 51 -1.84 -5.56 0.51
CA LEU A 51 -2.46 -6.46 1.47
C LEU A 51 -1.44 -6.80 2.56
N LEU A 52 -1.46 -6.07 3.69
CA LEU A 52 -0.45 -6.22 4.74
C LEU A 52 -0.55 -7.60 5.42
N PRO A 53 0.55 -8.38 5.47
CA PRO A 53 0.55 -9.71 6.06
C PRO A 53 0.34 -9.63 7.58
N ARG A 54 -0.37 -10.63 8.13
CA ARG A 54 -0.62 -10.76 9.57
C ARG A 54 0.10 -11.95 10.20
N LYS A 55 0.86 -12.66 9.38
CA LYS A 55 1.76 -13.77 9.75
C LYS A 55 3.12 -13.46 9.15
N ASP A 56 4.17 -13.92 9.82
CA ASP A 56 5.51 -13.90 9.22
C ASP A 56 5.53 -14.81 7.98
N LEU A 57 5.99 -14.29 6.86
CA LEU A 57 5.90 -14.99 5.57
C LEU A 57 6.92 -16.13 5.46
N ALA A 58 8.11 -15.96 6.04
CA ALA A 58 9.18 -16.97 5.94
C ALA A 58 8.81 -18.32 6.60
N PRO A 59 8.25 -18.36 7.83
CA PRO A 59 7.81 -19.60 8.46
C PRO A 59 6.43 -20.09 7.98
N HIS A 60 5.69 -19.29 7.19
CA HIS A 60 4.32 -19.62 6.75
C HIS A 60 4.18 -19.54 5.22
N PRO A 61 4.85 -20.44 4.46
CA PRO A 61 4.77 -20.46 3.00
C PRO A 61 3.36 -20.74 2.47
N ASP A 62 2.54 -21.48 3.23
CA ASP A 62 1.13 -21.73 2.93
C ASP A 62 0.30 -20.43 2.93
N TYR A 63 0.60 -19.52 3.85
CA TYR A 63 -0.04 -18.20 3.92
C TYR A 63 0.35 -17.32 2.73
N LEU A 64 1.65 -17.31 2.39
CA LEU A 64 2.18 -16.59 1.23
C LEU A 64 1.51 -17.07 -0.07
N GLN A 65 1.47 -18.39 -0.26
CA GLN A 65 0.85 -19.00 -1.43
C GLN A 65 -0.64 -18.66 -1.54
N LYS A 66 -1.39 -18.80 -0.43
CA LYS A 66 -2.83 -18.56 -0.39
C LYS A 66 -3.21 -17.13 -0.75
N TYR A 67 -2.55 -16.14 -0.16
CA TYR A 67 -2.99 -14.75 -0.23
C TYR A 67 -2.27 -13.91 -1.29
N TYR A 68 -1.07 -14.29 -1.72
CA TYR A 68 -0.25 -13.48 -2.63
C TYR A 68 0.02 -14.16 -3.97
N GLU A 69 0.48 -15.43 -3.94
CA GLU A 69 0.84 -16.14 -5.18
C GLU A 69 -0.41 -16.53 -5.98
N ASN A 70 -1.36 -17.19 -5.33
CA ASN A 70 -2.60 -17.65 -5.97
C ASN A 70 -3.50 -16.50 -6.43
N THR A 71 -3.44 -15.36 -5.76
CA THR A 71 -4.20 -14.15 -6.13
C THR A 71 -3.53 -13.35 -7.25
N GLN A 72 -2.29 -13.68 -7.61
CA GLN A 72 -1.50 -12.98 -8.63
C GLN A 72 -1.35 -11.48 -8.35
N LEU A 73 -1.27 -11.12 -7.07
CA LEU A 73 -1.18 -9.73 -6.62
C LEU A 73 -0.01 -8.98 -7.29
N ASP A 74 1.13 -9.63 -7.42
CA ASP A 74 2.35 -9.05 -7.99
C ASP A 74 2.19 -8.66 -9.48
N LYS A 75 1.27 -9.31 -10.22
CA LYS A 75 0.99 -8.93 -11.60
C LYS A 75 0.39 -7.53 -11.71
N GLN A 76 -0.35 -7.07 -10.69
CA GLN A 76 -0.91 -5.72 -10.69
C GLN A 76 0.20 -4.67 -10.49
N ARG A 77 1.17 -4.94 -9.62
CA ARG A 77 2.37 -4.13 -9.48
C ARG A 77 3.13 -4.05 -10.80
N GLY A 78 3.40 -5.18 -11.44
CA GLY A 78 4.09 -5.23 -12.74
C GLY A 78 3.45 -4.38 -13.83
N LYS A 79 2.11 -4.44 -13.97
CA LYS A 79 1.37 -3.61 -14.93
C LYS A 79 1.50 -2.10 -14.65
N ILE A 80 1.55 -1.70 -13.38
CA ILE A 80 1.70 -0.29 -13.00
C ILE A 80 3.14 0.17 -13.30
N GLU A 81 4.14 -0.68 -13.05
CA GLU A 81 5.55 -0.39 -13.34
C GLU A 81 5.88 -0.29 -14.84
N GLU A 82 5.06 -0.85 -15.73
CA GLU A 82 5.19 -0.67 -17.18
C GLU A 82 4.91 0.77 -17.64
N LEU A 83 4.23 1.58 -16.83
CA LEU A 83 3.91 2.97 -17.16
C LEU A 83 5.16 3.85 -17.06
N LEU A 84 5.46 4.61 -18.13
CA LEU A 84 6.64 5.48 -18.22
C LEU A 84 6.77 6.52 -17.08
N GLN A 85 5.65 6.87 -16.44
CA GLN A 85 5.58 7.87 -15.38
C GLN A 85 5.79 7.28 -13.98
N VAL A 86 5.79 5.94 -13.86
CA VAL A 86 5.89 5.24 -12.59
C VAL A 86 7.34 4.88 -12.32
N ARG A 87 7.74 5.00 -11.06
CA ARG A 87 9.01 4.51 -10.54
C ARG A 87 8.76 3.85 -9.17
N PRO A 88 9.53 2.83 -8.79
CA PRO A 88 9.44 2.25 -7.45
C PRO A 88 9.66 3.33 -6.37
N TYR A 89 8.76 3.38 -5.40
CA TYR A 89 8.92 4.20 -4.21
C TYR A 89 9.60 3.38 -3.12
N LEU A 90 10.70 3.89 -2.57
CA LEU A 90 11.40 3.30 -1.43
C LEU A 90 11.15 4.19 -0.22
N SER A 91 10.50 3.63 0.80
CA SER A 91 10.34 4.33 2.09
C SER A 91 11.72 4.64 2.68
N PRO A 92 11.94 5.87 3.20
CA PRO A 92 13.14 6.20 3.98
C PRO A 92 13.33 5.32 5.21
#